data_AF-A0A6N6RNM9-F1
#
_entry.id   AF-A0A6N6RNM9-F1
#
_cell.length_a   1.000
_cell.length_b   1.000
_cell.length_c   1.000
_cell.angle_alpha   90.00
_cell.angle_beta   90.00
_cell.angle_gamma   90.00
#
_symmetry.space_group_name_H-M   'P 1'
#
loop_
_entity.id
_entity.type
_entity.pdbx_description
1 polymer ?
#
loop_
_entity_poly.entity_id
_entity_poly.type
_entity_poly.pdbx_seq_one_letter_code
_entity_poly.pdbx_strand_id
1 'polypeptide(L)'
;VISVLSVPMGEGLAYKIDMGLRPSGRSGALVTSFGAFRKYQEESAQIWERQALLRARPSAGDMRLGKRVANAVTELVYGRPLPTGFQKEIKHLRARMETELARESVQKLNIKTGRGGIVDIEFLVQMLQLRHGGEHVEVRGQNTLDALGGLRDAGIIKEKEYAALSDGLYFLKRMENLLRLLHDRSINELYESDFEKLSAELGMEPGGKELKEKYLATTNTIRKIYDRYFK
;
A
#
# COMPACT_ATOMS: atom_id res chain seq x y z
N VAL A 1 -9.49 -24.08 5.30
CA VAL A 1 -8.79 -22.84 5.74
C VAL A 1 -9.67 -21.61 5.58
N ILE A 2 -10.07 -21.23 4.37
CA ILE A 2 -10.87 -20.00 4.15
C ILE A 2 -12.13 -19.98 5.00
N SER A 3 -12.98 -21.02 4.91
CA SER A 3 -14.23 -21.08 5.68
C SER A 3 -14.00 -20.98 7.19
N VAL A 4 -12.90 -21.55 7.70
CA VAL A 4 -12.57 -21.48 9.14
C VAL A 4 -12.27 -20.05 9.58
N LEU A 5 -11.69 -19.22 8.71
CA LEU A 5 -11.34 -17.84 9.02
C LEU A 5 -12.47 -16.84 8.70
N SER A 6 -13.30 -17.16 7.70
CA SER A 6 -14.22 -16.21 7.09
C SER A 6 -15.71 -16.46 7.36
N VAL A 7 -16.07 -17.57 8.02
CA VAL A 7 -17.46 -17.83 8.43
C VAL A 7 -17.69 -17.21 9.81
N PRO A 8 -18.72 -16.35 9.99
CA PRO A 8 -19.08 -15.82 11.31
C PRO A 8 -19.53 -16.96 12.24
N MET A 9 -18.94 -17.02 13.44
CA MET A 9 -19.34 -17.92 14.53
C MET A 9 -19.97 -17.11 15.69
N GLY A 10 -20.25 -17.75 16.83
CA GLY A 10 -20.89 -17.09 17.98
C GLY A 10 -20.10 -15.89 18.52
N GLU A 11 -18.79 -15.93 18.38
CA GLU A 11 -17.82 -14.90 18.77
C GLU A 11 -17.56 -13.88 17.63
N GLY A 12 -18.28 -13.99 16.51
CA GLY A 12 -18.11 -13.13 15.35
C GLY A 12 -17.17 -13.71 14.29
N LEU A 13 -16.56 -12.83 13.50
CA LEU A 13 -15.72 -13.17 12.36
C LEU A 13 -14.24 -13.00 12.71
N ALA A 14 -13.40 -14.01 12.44
CA ALA A 14 -11.95 -13.87 12.63
C ALA A 14 -11.33 -12.90 11.61
N TYR A 15 -11.38 -13.23 10.31
CA TYR A 15 -10.85 -12.38 9.25
C TYR A 15 -11.67 -12.44 7.95
N LYS A 16 -11.84 -11.29 7.30
CA LYS A 16 -12.25 -11.26 5.89
C LYS A 16 -11.06 -11.64 5.02
N ILE A 17 -11.21 -12.71 4.23
CA ILE A 17 -10.15 -13.20 3.34
C ILE A 17 -10.40 -12.69 1.92
N ASP A 18 -9.45 -11.94 1.36
CA ASP A 18 -9.45 -11.53 -0.05
C ASP A 18 -8.47 -12.39 -0.84
N MET A 19 -8.94 -12.94 -1.96
CA MET A 19 -8.20 -13.83 -2.85
C MET A 19 -8.06 -13.23 -4.25
N GLY A 20 -8.38 -11.94 -4.42
CA GLY A 20 -8.41 -11.24 -5.70
C GLY A 20 -7.05 -11.06 -6.36
N LEU A 21 -5.96 -11.20 -5.59
CA LEU A 21 -4.57 -11.02 -6.07
C LEU A 21 -3.90 -12.32 -6.54
N ARG A 22 -4.60 -13.46 -6.56
CA ARG A 22 -4.07 -14.71 -7.10
C ARG A 22 -4.00 -14.65 -8.64
N PRO A 23 -3.16 -15.49 -9.30
CA PRO A 23 -3.13 -15.58 -10.77
C PRO A 23 -4.53 -15.70 -11.38
N SER A 24 -4.79 -14.90 -12.42
CA SER A 24 -6.11 -14.80 -13.09
C SER A 24 -7.26 -14.32 -12.18
N GLY A 25 -6.95 -13.74 -11.02
CA GLY A 25 -7.91 -13.12 -10.11
C GLY A 25 -9.05 -14.06 -9.70
N ARG A 26 -10.29 -13.57 -9.73
CA ARG A 26 -11.48 -14.35 -9.34
C ARG A 26 -11.76 -15.54 -10.25
N SER A 27 -11.34 -15.49 -11.51
CA SER A 27 -11.52 -16.56 -12.50
C SER A 27 -10.44 -17.64 -12.41
N GLY A 28 -9.36 -17.39 -11.68
CA GLY A 28 -8.26 -18.33 -11.50
C GLY A 28 -8.54 -19.40 -10.45
N ALA A 29 -7.79 -20.51 -10.56
CA ALA A 29 -7.77 -21.55 -9.55
C ALA A 29 -7.45 -20.98 -8.16
N LEU A 30 -8.05 -21.59 -7.13
CA LEU A 30 -7.85 -21.15 -5.75
C LEU A 30 -6.41 -21.36 -5.26
N VAL A 31 -5.80 -22.47 -5.71
CA VAL A 31 -4.44 -22.86 -5.41
C VAL A 31 -3.75 -23.21 -6.71
N THR A 32 -2.52 -22.73 -6.88
CA THR A 32 -1.73 -22.93 -8.10
C THR A 32 -0.42 -23.64 -7.74
N SER A 33 0.04 -24.54 -8.62
CA SER A 33 1.37 -25.16 -8.44
C SER A 33 2.47 -24.11 -8.57
N PHE A 34 3.65 -24.38 -7.98
CA PHE A 34 4.80 -23.47 -8.09
C PHE A 34 5.17 -23.17 -9.55
N GLY A 35 5.16 -24.19 -10.41
CA GLY A 35 5.47 -24.03 -11.84
C GLY A 35 4.44 -23.16 -12.57
N ALA A 36 3.15 -23.37 -12.32
CA ALA A 36 2.10 -22.56 -12.93
C ALA A 36 2.08 -21.11 -12.41
N PHE A 37 2.36 -20.89 -11.12
CA PHE A 37 2.53 -19.55 -10.56
C PHE A 37 3.67 -18.80 -11.28
N ARG A 38 4.84 -19.43 -11.38
CA ARG A 38 6.01 -18.83 -12.04
C ARG A 38 5.71 -18.52 -13.51
N LYS A 39 5.16 -19.48 -14.25
CA LYS A 39 4.81 -19.31 -15.67
C LYS A 39 3.84 -18.14 -15.89
N TYR A 40 2.78 -18.05 -15.07
CA TYR A 40 1.83 -16.94 -15.15
C TYR A 40 2.50 -15.58 -14.94
N GLN A 41 3.35 -15.47 -13.92
CA GLN A 41 4.08 -14.22 -13.63
C GLN A 41 5.09 -13.89 -14.75
N GLU A 42 5.62 -14.89 -15.44
CA GLU A 42 6.56 -14.71 -16.53
C GLU A 42 5.89 -14.27 -17.84
N GLU A 43 4.71 -14.83 -18.15
CA GLU A 43 4.12 -14.72 -19.49
C GLU A 43 2.92 -13.76 -19.54
N SER A 44 2.23 -13.53 -18.42
CA SER A 44 0.90 -12.90 -18.45
C SER A 44 0.69 -11.78 -17.43
N ALA A 45 1.51 -11.70 -16.38
CA ALA A 45 1.29 -10.73 -15.31
C ALA A 45 1.47 -9.29 -15.78
N GLN A 46 0.51 -8.44 -15.39
CA GLN A 46 0.55 -7.01 -15.63
C GLN A 46 1.48 -6.30 -14.63
N ILE A 47 1.86 -5.05 -14.92
CA ILE A 47 2.79 -4.32 -14.04
C ILE A 47 2.26 -4.17 -12.62
N TRP A 48 0.94 -4.01 -12.46
CA TRP A 48 0.33 -3.85 -11.15
C TRP A 48 0.40 -5.16 -10.33
N GLU A 49 0.38 -6.31 -10.99
CA GLU A 49 0.59 -7.61 -10.32
C GLU A 49 2.05 -7.72 -9.85
N ARG A 50 2.99 -7.30 -10.69
CA ARG A 50 4.41 -7.20 -10.30
C ARG A 50 4.62 -6.21 -9.14
N GLN A 51 3.86 -5.12 -9.11
CA GLN A 51 3.85 -4.16 -7.99
C GLN A 51 3.29 -4.80 -6.71
N ALA A 52 2.20 -5.58 -6.80
CA ALA A 52 1.62 -6.28 -5.66
C ALA A 52 2.59 -7.32 -5.07
N LEU A 53 3.39 -7.98 -5.92
CA LEU A 53 4.41 -8.95 -5.49
C LEU A 53 5.50 -8.35 -4.59
N LEU A 54 5.73 -7.03 -4.61
CA LEU A 54 6.69 -6.38 -3.69
C LEU A 54 6.35 -6.56 -2.21
N ARG A 55 5.06 -6.81 -1.90
CA ARG A 55 4.56 -7.05 -0.54
C ARG A 55 4.39 -8.54 -0.24
N ALA A 56 4.59 -9.43 -1.21
CA ALA A 56 4.36 -10.85 -1.05
C ALA A 56 5.43 -11.49 -0.15
N ARG A 57 5.00 -12.22 0.88
CA ARG A 57 5.86 -13.00 1.75
C ARG A 57 5.20 -14.32 2.14
N PRO A 58 5.96 -15.42 2.27
CA PRO A 58 5.44 -16.65 2.88
C PRO A 58 4.96 -16.36 4.31
N SER A 59 3.76 -16.83 4.66
CA SER A 59 3.17 -16.65 5.98
C SER A 59 2.98 -17.95 6.77
N ALA A 60 2.80 -19.07 6.07
CA ALA A 60 2.60 -20.40 6.67
C ALA A 60 2.94 -21.50 5.65
N GLY A 61 3.09 -22.74 6.13
CA GLY A 61 3.35 -23.93 5.32
C GLY A 61 4.80 -24.41 5.36
N ASP A 62 5.18 -25.24 4.39
CA ASP A 62 6.54 -25.78 4.30
C ASP A 62 7.58 -24.67 4.05
N MET A 63 8.58 -24.61 4.92
CA MET A 63 9.58 -23.55 4.89
C MET A 63 10.48 -23.61 3.64
N ARG A 64 10.74 -24.82 3.12
CA ARG A 64 11.56 -24.98 1.90
C ARG A 64 10.81 -24.45 0.69
N LEU A 65 9.53 -24.78 0.55
CA LEU A 65 8.66 -24.22 -0.48
C LEU A 65 8.52 -22.70 -0.33
N GLY A 66 8.30 -22.20 0.90
CA GLY A 66 8.23 -20.77 1.18
C GLY A 66 9.47 -20.01 0.70
N LYS A 67 10.66 -20.52 1.00
CA LYS A 67 11.93 -19.93 0.52
C LYS A 67 12.05 -19.96 -1.00
N ARG A 68 11.65 -21.07 -1.64
CA ARG A 68 11.62 -21.17 -3.11
C ARG A 68 10.69 -20.15 -3.76
N VAL A 69 9.49 -19.95 -3.19
CA VAL A 69 8.53 -18.95 -3.67
C VAL A 69 9.07 -17.53 -3.47
N ALA A 70 9.65 -17.22 -2.31
CA ALA A 70 10.23 -15.91 -2.04
C ALA A 70 11.35 -15.55 -3.04
N ASN A 71 12.27 -16.49 -3.30
CA ASN A 71 13.33 -16.30 -4.30
C ASN A 71 12.76 -16.07 -5.70
N ALA A 72 11.77 -16.87 -6.11
CA ALA A 72 11.11 -16.70 -7.39
C ALA A 72 10.43 -15.32 -7.50
N VAL A 73 9.77 -14.85 -6.45
CA VAL A 73 9.19 -13.49 -6.41
C VAL A 73 10.27 -12.43 -6.60
N THR A 74 11.41 -12.53 -5.91
CA THR A 74 12.53 -11.61 -6.10
C THR A 74 13.04 -11.60 -7.55
N GLU A 75 13.21 -12.78 -8.16
CA GLU A 75 13.63 -12.90 -9.57
C GLU A 75 12.60 -12.30 -10.53
N LEU A 76 11.31 -12.57 -10.34
CA LEU A 76 10.23 -12.05 -11.17
C LEU A 76 10.11 -10.52 -11.07
N VAL A 77 10.29 -9.98 -9.86
CA VAL A 77 10.11 -8.56 -9.58
C VAL A 77 11.34 -7.74 -9.98
N TYR A 78 12.56 -8.24 -9.84
CA TYR A 78 13.79 -7.46 -10.06
C TYR A 78 14.70 -7.99 -11.16
N GLY A 79 14.57 -9.25 -11.57
CA GLY A 79 15.43 -9.89 -12.57
C GLY A 79 14.99 -9.72 -14.02
N ARG A 80 13.91 -8.96 -14.27
CA ARG A 80 13.34 -8.77 -15.61
C ARG A 80 13.30 -7.28 -15.97
N PRO A 81 13.46 -6.91 -17.24
CA PRO A 81 13.31 -5.51 -17.65
C PRO A 81 11.89 -5.01 -17.33
N LEU A 82 11.78 -3.71 -17.06
CA LEU A 82 10.48 -3.07 -16.92
C LEU A 82 9.94 -2.71 -18.30
N PRO A 83 8.63 -2.89 -18.55
CA PRO A 83 8.02 -2.44 -19.78
C PRO A 83 8.19 -0.93 -20.01
N THR A 84 8.32 -0.51 -21.26
CA THR A 84 8.28 0.91 -21.62
C THR A 84 6.97 1.52 -21.14
N GLY A 85 7.04 2.63 -20.40
CA GLY A 85 5.86 3.32 -19.89
C GLY A 85 5.24 2.75 -18.61
N PHE A 86 5.88 1.78 -17.94
CA PHE A 86 5.38 1.20 -16.69
C PHE A 86 4.96 2.24 -15.64
N GLN A 87 5.69 3.36 -15.54
CA GLN A 87 5.37 4.45 -14.60
C GLN A 87 4.02 5.10 -14.90
N LYS A 88 3.70 5.29 -16.18
CA LYS A 88 2.41 5.86 -16.60
C LYS A 88 1.28 4.91 -16.28
N GLU A 89 1.48 3.61 -16.47
CA GLU A 89 0.49 2.58 -16.12
C GLU A 89 0.22 2.55 -14.60
N ILE A 90 1.26 2.56 -13.76
CA ILE A 90 1.12 2.64 -12.30
C ILE A 90 0.39 3.93 -11.89
N LYS A 91 0.77 5.07 -12.49
CA LYS A 91 0.12 6.37 -12.24
C LYS A 91 -1.36 6.35 -12.61
N HIS A 92 -1.71 5.76 -13.76
CA HIS A 92 -3.09 5.63 -14.23
C HIS A 92 -3.92 4.74 -13.30
N LEU A 93 -3.36 3.61 -12.86
CA LEU A 93 -4.02 2.74 -11.89
C LEU A 93 -4.29 3.50 -10.59
N ARG A 94 -3.29 4.23 -10.07
CA ARG A 94 -3.44 5.03 -8.87
C ARG A 94 -4.53 6.09 -9.00
N ALA A 95 -4.55 6.80 -10.13
CA ALA A 95 -5.56 7.83 -10.42
C ALA A 95 -6.96 7.22 -10.49
N ARG A 96 -7.11 6.04 -11.11
CA ARG A 96 -8.38 5.32 -11.13
C ARG A 96 -8.84 4.93 -9.72
N MET A 97 -7.94 4.44 -8.87
CA MET A 97 -8.25 4.13 -7.47
C MET A 97 -8.67 5.37 -6.68
N GLU A 98 -8.04 6.53 -6.92
CA GLU A 98 -8.42 7.80 -6.30
C GLU A 98 -9.87 8.17 -6.68
N THR A 99 -10.18 8.17 -7.97
CA THR A 99 -11.52 8.49 -8.48
C THR A 99 -12.57 7.50 -8.00
N GLU A 100 -12.31 6.20 -8.11
CA GLU A 100 -13.33 5.16 -7.87
C GLU A 100 -13.53 4.84 -6.38
N LEU A 101 -12.46 4.87 -5.57
CA LEU A 101 -12.49 4.43 -4.16
C LEU A 101 -12.52 5.59 -3.18
N ALA A 102 -11.78 6.69 -3.42
CA ALA A 102 -11.74 7.80 -2.49
C ALA A 102 -13.03 8.60 -2.51
N ARG A 103 -13.50 8.95 -3.73
CA ARG A 103 -14.72 9.73 -3.97
C ARG A 103 -14.81 10.96 -3.05
N GLU A 104 -13.70 11.70 -2.96
CA GLU A 104 -13.59 12.86 -2.06
C GLU A 104 -14.52 13.99 -2.52
N SER A 105 -15.01 14.75 -1.54
CA SER A 105 -15.81 15.95 -1.72
C SER A 105 -15.43 16.98 -0.64
N VAL A 106 -16.03 18.16 -0.67
CA VAL A 106 -15.79 19.22 0.35
C VAL A 106 -16.04 18.71 1.77
N GLN A 107 -16.98 17.79 1.95
CA GLN A 107 -17.39 17.27 3.26
C GLN A 107 -16.79 15.90 3.60
N LYS A 108 -16.14 15.24 2.63
CA LYS A 108 -15.67 13.86 2.77
C LYS A 108 -14.27 13.70 2.20
N LEU A 109 -13.31 13.41 3.07
CA LEU A 109 -11.94 13.10 2.70
C LEU A 109 -11.69 11.60 2.84
N ASN A 110 -10.59 11.09 2.28
CA ASN A 110 -10.22 9.69 2.41
C ASN A 110 -8.73 9.52 2.77
N ILE A 111 -8.46 9.05 3.99
CA ILE A 111 -7.10 8.94 4.54
C ILE A 111 -6.21 7.96 3.78
N LYS A 112 -6.81 6.97 3.13
CA LYS A 112 -6.10 5.86 2.50
C LYS A 112 -5.92 6.09 1.01
N THR A 113 -7.02 6.20 0.27
CA THR A 113 -7.04 6.27 -1.20
C THR A 113 -7.22 7.68 -1.75
N GLY A 114 -7.43 8.68 -0.88
CA GLY A 114 -7.57 10.09 -1.27
C GLY A 114 -6.26 10.74 -1.69
N ARG A 115 -6.35 12.01 -2.07
CA ARG A 115 -5.19 12.78 -2.55
C ARG A 115 -4.18 12.96 -1.43
N GLY A 116 -2.94 12.49 -1.62
CA GLY A 116 -1.88 12.54 -0.61
C GLY A 116 -2.03 11.51 0.51
N GLY A 117 -2.98 10.59 0.38
CA GLY A 117 -3.23 9.54 1.38
C GLY A 117 -2.17 8.44 1.38
N ILE A 118 -2.36 7.45 2.24
CA ILE A 118 -1.44 6.33 2.46
C ILE A 118 -1.03 5.64 1.15
N VAL A 119 -1.99 5.43 0.25
CA VAL A 119 -1.77 4.68 -1.00
C VAL A 119 -0.84 5.45 -1.96
N ASP A 120 -0.74 6.77 -1.87
CA ASP A 120 0.25 7.52 -2.66
C ASP A 120 1.67 7.18 -2.25
N ILE A 121 1.92 7.10 -0.94
CA ILE A 121 3.23 6.72 -0.38
C ILE A 121 3.56 5.30 -0.82
N GLU A 122 2.60 4.37 -0.69
CA GLU A 122 2.78 2.98 -1.08
C GLU A 122 3.10 2.86 -2.57
N PHE A 123 2.35 3.53 -3.44
CA PHE A 123 2.56 3.50 -4.89
C PHE A 123 3.87 4.15 -5.30
N LEU A 124 4.24 5.27 -4.69
CA LEU A 124 5.52 5.94 -4.94
C LEU A 124 6.69 5.02 -4.58
N VAL A 125 6.68 4.50 -3.35
CA VAL A 125 7.74 3.60 -2.87
C VAL A 125 7.84 2.38 -3.76
N GLN A 126 6.73 1.71 -4.06
CA GLN A 126 6.72 0.52 -4.89
C GLN A 126 7.18 0.79 -6.33
N MET A 127 6.80 1.91 -6.92
CA MET A 127 7.26 2.30 -8.25
C MET A 127 8.77 2.52 -8.28
N LEU A 128 9.33 3.17 -7.26
CA LEU A 128 10.78 3.33 -7.11
C LEU A 128 11.47 2.00 -6.82
N GLN A 129 10.84 1.11 -6.04
CA GLN A 129 11.36 -0.24 -5.82
C GLN A 129 11.45 -1.03 -7.13
N LEU A 130 10.41 -0.99 -7.97
CA LEU A 130 10.46 -1.66 -9.27
C LEU A 130 11.62 -1.12 -10.11
N ARG A 131 11.79 0.20 -10.14
CA ARG A 131 12.81 0.88 -10.95
C ARG A 131 14.23 0.56 -10.49
N HIS A 132 14.49 0.60 -9.18
CA HIS A 132 15.85 0.59 -8.64
C HIS A 132 16.24 -0.71 -7.93
N GLY A 133 15.26 -1.53 -7.54
CA GLY A 133 15.52 -2.74 -6.78
C GLY A 133 16.37 -3.77 -7.53
N GLY A 134 16.47 -3.70 -8.86
CA GLY A 134 17.41 -4.52 -9.63
C GLY A 134 18.87 -4.29 -9.22
N GLU A 135 19.24 -3.03 -9.05
CA GLU A 135 20.61 -2.56 -8.78
C GLU A 135 20.88 -2.38 -7.28
N HIS A 136 19.85 -2.02 -6.51
CA HIS A 136 19.94 -1.70 -5.09
C HIS A 136 19.18 -2.73 -4.24
N VAL A 137 19.90 -3.61 -3.55
CA VAL A 137 19.30 -4.69 -2.76
C VAL A 137 18.61 -4.13 -1.50
N GLU A 138 19.16 -3.06 -0.92
CA GLU A 138 18.63 -2.30 0.21
C GLU A 138 17.21 -1.77 -0.04
N VAL A 139 16.86 -1.50 -1.31
CA VAL A 139 15.52 -1.02 -1.71
C VAL A 139 14.46 -2.13 -1.66
N ARG A 140 14.84 -3.41 -1.55
CA ARG A 140 13.93 -4.56 -1.67
C ARG A 140 13.11 -4.87 -0.42
N GLY A 141 13.00 -3.93 0.53
CA GLY A 141 12.19 -4.09 1.73
C GLY A 141 10.73 -4.42 1.44
N GLN A 142 10.17 -5.42 2.15
CA GLN A 142 8.77 -5.81 1.97
C GLN A 142 7.80 -4.86 2.67
N ASN A 143 8.23 -4.16 3.74
CA ASN A 143 7.48 -3.08 4.37
C ASN A 143 7.69 -1.76 3.59
N THR A 144 6.67 -0.89 3.54
CA THR A 144 6.78 0.43 2.93
C THR A 144 7.88 1.28 3.58
N LEU A 145 8.01 1.27 4.90
CA LEU A 145 9.03 2.05 5.61
C LEU A 145 10.43 1.49 5.41
N ASP A 146 10.60 0.16 5.40
CA ASP A 146 11.89 -0.47 5.14
C ASP A 146 12.37 -0.13 3.72
N ALA A 147 11.49 -0.26 2.74
CA ALA A 147 11.77 0.12 1.36
C ALA A 147 12.07 1.61 1.22
N LEU A 148 11.33 2.47 1.92
CA LEU A 148 11.55 3.91 1.93
C LEU A 148 12.91 4.27 2.54
N GLY A 149 13.33 3.58 3.60
CA GLY A 149 14.67 3.69 4.17
C GLY A 149 15.76 3.26 3.18
N GLY A 150 15.58 2.11 2.53
CA GLY A 150 16.49 1.65 1.48
C GLY A 150 16.61 2.62 0.30
N LEU A 151 15.50 3.26 -0.11
CA LEU A 151 15.51 4.29 -1.16
C LEU A 151 16.31 5.52 -0.75
N ARG A 152 16.27 5.91 0.53
CA ARG A 152 17.10 7.00 1.07
C ARG A 152 18.57 6.57 1.09
N ASP A 153 18.86 5.39 1.62
CA ASP A 153 20.23 4.89 1.79
C ASP A 153 20.96 4.73 0.44
N ALA A 154 20.21 4.37 -0.61
CA ALA A 154 20.67 4.32 -2.00
C ALA A 154 20.76 5.72 -2.67
N GLY A 155 20.37 6.80 -2.01
CA GLY A 155 20.37 8.16 -2.55
C GLY A 155 19.30 8.46 -3.62
N ILE A 156 18.30 7.59 -3.77
CA ILE A 156 17.21 7.74 -4.77
C ILE A 156 16.20 8.82 -4.34
N ILE A 157 16.00 8.96 -3.03
CA ILE A 157 15.22 10.04 -2.43
C ILE A 157 16.07 10.84 -1.45
N LYS A 158 15.78 12.14 -1.31
CA LYS A 158 16.51 13.00 -0.38
C LYS A 158 16.05 12.77 1.06
N GLU A 159 16.91 13.05 2.04
CA GLU A 159 16.58 12.97 3.47
C GLU A 159 15.28 13.70 3.83
N LYS A 160 15.10 14.91 3.28
CA LYS A 160 13.90 15.72 3.51
C LYS A 160 12.62 15.05 2.96
N GLU A 161 12.72 14.33 1.85
CA GLU A 161 11.60 13.60 1.26
C GLU A 161 11.32 12.32 2.06
N TYR A 162 12.36 11.62 2.49
CA TYR A 162 12.25 10.48 3.41
C TYR A 162 11.53 10.87 4.70
N ALA A 163 11.96 11.94 5.37
CA ALA A 163 11.34 12.43 6.60
C ALA A 163 9.85 12.77 6.38
N ALA A 164 9.54 13.56 5.35
CA ALA A 164 8.15 13.92 5.03
C ALA A 164 7.25 12.71 4.72
N LEU A 165 7.75 11.70 3.99
CA LEU A 165 6.98 10.50 3.66
C LEU A 165 6.84 9.55 4.84
N SER A 166 7.90 9.35 5.63
CA SER A 166 7.88 8.46 6.80
C SER A 166 7.02 9.03 7.93
N ASP A 167 7.23 10.28 8.31
CA ASP A 167 6.41 10.98 9.32
C ASP A 167 4.95 11.07 8.87
N GLY A 168 4.74 11.38 7.59
CA GLY A 168 3.41 11.40 6.98
C GLY A 168 2.73 10.04 7.05
N LEU A 169 3.42 8.95 6.72
CA LEU A 169 2.86 7.60 6.80
C LEU A 169 2.53 7.23 8.26
N TYR A 170 3.42 7.52 9.22
CA TYR A 170 3.16 7.26 10.64
C TYR A 170 1.93 8.03 11.13
N PHE A 171 1.83 9.32 10.80
CA PHE A 171 0.71 10.16 11.16
C PHE A 171 -0.61 9.64 10.58
N LEU A 172 -0.64 9.36 9.27
CA LEU A 172 -1.85 8.86 8.60
C LEU A 172 -2.24 7.46 9.12
N LYS A 173 -1.28 6.58 9.41
CA LYS A 173 -1.56 5.26 9.99
C LYS A 173 -2.10 5.35 11.41
N ARG A 174 -1.57 6.25 12.23
CA ARG A 174 -2.09 6.49 13.58
C ARG A 174 -3.54 6.97 13.52
N MET A 175 -3.83 7.95 12.67
CA MET A 175 -5.21 8.42 12.45
C MET A 175 -6.12 7.31 11.90
N GLU A 176 -5.69 6.55 10.89
CA GLU A 176 -6.47 5.43 10.31
C GLU A 176 -6.84 4.40 11.40
N ASN A 177 -5.88 4.04 12.25
CA ASN A 177 -6.10 3.07 13.31
C ASN A 177 -7.09 3.60 14.37
N LEU A 178 -6.91 4.84 14.84
CA LEU A 178 -7.82 5.46 15.80
C LEU A 178 -9.23 5.62 15.23
N LEU A 179 -9.35 6.04 13.97
CA LEU A 179 -10.63 6.17 13.28
C LEU A 179 -11.39 4.84 13.25
N ARG A 180 -10.68 3.73 12.99
CA ARG A 180 -11.28 2.40 12.98
C ARG A 180 -11.71 1.93 14.36
N LEU A 181 -10.97 2.29 15.40
CA LEU A 181 -11.37 2.00 16.79
C LEU A 181 -12.60 2.80 17.19
N LEU A 182 -12.66 4.09 16.87
CA LEU A 182 -13.80 4.96 17.18
C LEU A 182 -15.11 4.53 16.52
N HIS A 183 -15.03 3.93 15.33
CA HIS A 183 -16.21 3.47 14.58
C HIS A 183 -16.47 1.97 14.69
N ASP A 184 -15.55 1.20 15.29
CA ASP A 184 -15.55 -0.27 15.35
C ASP A 184 -15.74 -0.94 13.97
N ARG A 185 -15.13 -0.36 12.93
CA ARG A 185 -15.17 -0.91 11.58
C ARG A 185 -14.03 -0.40 10.72
N SER A 186 -13.70 -1.16 9.67
CA SER A 186 -12.70 -0.77 8.68
C SER A 186 -13.22 0.34 7.75
N ILE A 187 -13.16 1.59 8.21
CA ILE A 187 -13.42 2.80 7.40
C ILE A 187 -12.12 3.55 7.10
N ASN A 188 -12.18 4.35 6.04
CA ASN A 188 -11.10 5.26 5.63
C ASN A 188 -11.63 6.66 5.27
N GLU A 189 -12.93 6.89 5.39
CA GLU A 189 -13.57 8.18 5.10
C GLU A 189 -13.47 9.06 6.35
N LEU A 190 -13.19 10.34 6.16
CA LEU A 190 -13.10 11.34 7.20
C LEU A 190 -14.12 12.45 6.94
N TYR A 191 -14.94 12.72 7.94
CA TYR A 191 -15.87 13.84 8.01
C TYR A 191 -15.42 14.85 9.09
N GLU A 192 -16.03 16.04 9.13
CA GLU A 192 -15.69 17.07 10.14
C GLU A 192 -15.74 16.53 11.58
N SER A 193 -16.78 15.76 11.90
CA SER A 193 -16.98 15.17 13.23
C SER A 193 -15.92 14.13 13.59
N ASP A 194 -15.25 13.52 12.60
CA ASP A 194 -14.14 12.61 12.86
C ASP A 194 -12.90 13.36 13.32
N PHE A 195 -12.64 14.56 12.76
CA PHE A 195 -11.52 15.39 13.20
C PHE A 195 -11.68 15.86 14.65
N GLU A 196 -12.90 16.19 15.08
CA GLU A 196 -13.19 16.55 16.47
C GLU A 196 -12.93 15.40 17.45
N LYS A 197 -13.38 14.19 17.09
CA LYS A 197 -13.15 13.00 17.94
C LYS A 197 -11.68 12.60 17.97
N LEU A 198 -11.03 12.59 16.80
CA LEU A 198 -9.63 12.22 16.69
C LEU A 198 -8.70 13.23 17.38
N SER A 199 -9.04 14.52 17.42
CA SER A 199 -8.21 15.50 18.11
C SER A 199 -8.15 15.23 19.61
N ALA A 200 -9.27 14.82 20.22
CA ALA A 200 -9.31 14.42 21.63
C ALA A 200 -8.41 13.19 21.90
N GLU A 201 -8.52 12.14 21.08
CA GLU A 201 -7.70 10.92 21.21
C GLU A 201 -6.21 11.16 20.96
N LEU A 202 -5.86 12.17 20.17
CA LEU A 202 -4.50 12.55 19.89
C LEU A 202 -3.91 13.55 20.90
N GLY A 203 -4.70 13.98 21.90
CA GLY A 203 -4.28 14.98 22.89
C GLY A 203 -4.03 16.36 22.26
N MET A 204 -4.75 16.69 21.19
CA MET A 204 -4.69 17.98 20.49
C MET A 204 -5.81 18.91 20.99
N GLU A 205 -5.74 20.18 20.61
CA GLU A 205 -6.76 21.15 20.98
C GLU A 205 -8.17 20.69 20.54
N PRO A 206 -9.20 20.94 21.37
CA PRO A 206 -10.57 20.56 21.05
C PRO A 206 -11.09 21.21 19.76
N GLY A 207 -12.00 20.51 19.07
CA GLY A 207 -12.70 21.05 17.90
C GLY A 207 -12.08 20.71 16.54
N GLY A 208 -11.06 19.84 16.49
CA GLY A 208 -10.61 19.18 15.24
C GLY A 208 -9.91 20.05 14.19
N LYS A 209 -10.01 21.38 14.29
CA LYS A 209 -9.49 22.34 13.30
C LYS A 209 -7.98 22.19 13.08
N GLU A 210 -7.20 22.19 14.15
CA GLU A 210 -5.74 22.04 14.09
C GLU A 210 -5.34 20.69 13.44
N LEU A 211 -6.01 19.61 13.85
CA LEU A 211 -5.76 18.28 13.30
C LEU A 211 -6.08 18.24 11.80
N LYS A 212 -7.18 18.86 11.37
CA LYS A 212 -7.57 18.94 9.97
C LYS A 212 -6.57 19.75 9.14
N GLU A 213 -6.13 20.89 9.65
CA GLU A 213 -5.10 21.72 9.00
C GLU A 213 -3.79 20.93 8.85
N LYS A 214 -3.35 20.24 9.92
CA LYS A 214 -2.18 19.35 9.89
C LYS A 214 -2.36 18.20 8.89
N TYR A 215 -3.53 17.59 8.85
CA TYR A 215 -3.87 16.54 7.88
C TYR A 215 -3.72 17.05 6.45
N LEU A 216 -4.35 18.17 6.12
CA LEU A 216 -4.30 18.76 4.78
C LEU A 216 -2.87 19.20 4.40
N ALA A 217 -2.10 19.75 5.34
CA ALA A 217 -0.70 20.11 5.09
C ALA A 217 0.17 18.88 4.80
N THR A 218 -0.05 17.78 5.55
CA THR A 218 0.67 16.51 5.41
C THR A 218 0.35 15.86 4.06
N THR A 219 -0.92 15.69 3.73
CA THR A 219 -1.34 15.07 2.46
C THR A 219 -0.92 15.90 1.25
N ASN A 220 -1.00 17.23 1.31
CA ASN A 220 -0.47 18.10 0.25
C ASN A 220 1.04 17.93 0.05
N THR A 221 1.80 17.78 1.13
CA THR A 221 3.25 17.56 1.06
C THR A 221 3.57 16.21 0.42
N ILE A 222 2.93 15.13 0.88
CA ILE A 222 3.05 13.79 0.29
C ILE A 222 2.74 13.82 -1.20
N ARG A 223 1.63 14.45 -1.57
CA ARG A 223 1.21 14.50 -2.97
C ARG A 223 2.16 15.32 -3.85
N LYS A 224 2.72 16.42 -3.35
CA LYS A 224 3.76 17.18 -4.08
C LYS A 224 5.00 16.32 -4.35
N ILE A 225 5.40 15.47 -3.41
CA ILE A 225 6.51 14.54 -3.60
C ILE A 225 6.12 13.45 -4.61
N TYR A 226 4.96 12.83 -4.44
CA TYR A 226 4.41 11.85 -5.39
C TYR A 226 4.41 12.40 -6.83
N ASP A 227 3.80 13.58 -7.03
CA ASP A 227 3.67 14.19 -8.35
C ASP A 227 5.04 14.48 -8.99
N ARG A 228 6.09 14.74 -8.20
CA ARG A 228 7.47 14.98 -8.69
C ARG A 228 8.09 13.75 -9.32
N TYR A 229 7.91 12.58 -8.71
CA TYR A 229 8.50 11.32 -9.16
C TYR A 229 7.72 10.63 -10.30
N PHE A 230 6.45 11.00 -10.46
CA PHE A 230 5.57 10.53 -11.53
C PHE A 230 5.44 11.54 -12.69
N LYS A 231 6.38 12.49 -12.81
CA LYS A 231 6.49 13.40 -13.97
C LYS A 231 7.01 12.68 -15.20
#